data_AF-A0A934A5P6-F1
#
_entry.id   AF-A0A934A5P6-F1
#
_cell.length_a   1.000
_cell.length_b   1.000
_cell.length_c   1.000
_cell.angle_alpha   90.00
_cell.angle_beta   90.00
_cell.angle_gamma   90.00
#
_symmetry.space_group_name_H-M   'P 1'
#
loop_
_entity.id
_entity.type
_entity.pdbx_description
1 polymer ?
#
loop_
_entity_poly.entity_id
_entity_poly.type
_entity_poly.pdbx_seq_one_letter_code
_entity_poly.pdbx_strand_id
1 'polypeptide(L)'
;MIILLKIKNGTYNSIKTYLIELYRIILDWIQYFYILLICKIKKYNHIIQYVNPNDIANTVSRDDPTLRGNSVWHFGSTEGGNWDLNGYPVREYGNLYRIFEHRIKNAIEYEDIPEFREQLEMIENGGSWYGCETKGEYIRHWQRMETLYFSIMENGYKTQQELCSKKKFDEIRIQIGRKGELLFEEGFHRLVVAQLLNLEKIPVIVFRRHEAWANLREHVKRIVLKLGFIHQPFNHPDIDILPQYYGNHLKDQAFYGNERWGYILNSLPVKQGTVLDIGAYFGYFCHRFEDLGFECYAVEFDRNDFQILKEYNDIMKNKFIVWEKNLYRAGNECFSPFSEDKKQSR
;
A
#
# COMPACT_ATOMS: atom_id res chain seq x y z
N MET A 1 9.71 15.75 37.66
CA MET A 1 10.65 16.06 38.75
C MET A 1 12.09 16.28 38.26
N ILE A 2 12.63 15.44 37.36
CA ILE A 2 13.96 15.63 36.73
C ILE A 2 14.04 16.92 35.86
N ILE A 3 12.90 17.38 35.36
CA ILE A 3 12.76 18.53 34.44
C ILE A 3 12.95 19.90 35.11
N LEU A 4 12.62 20.03 36.40
CA LEU A 4 12.72 21.32 37.12
C LEU A 4 14.16 21.72 37.46
N LEU A 5 15.10 20.77 37.43
CA LEU A 5 16.50 21.01 37.80
C LEU A 5 17.35 21.60 36.65
N LYS A 6 16.94 21.46 35.38
CA LYS A 6 17.70 21.97 34.22
C LYS A 6 17.39 23.43 33.85
N ILE A 7 16.29 24.00 34.36
CA ILE A 7 15.86 25.37 34.05
C ILE A 7 16.76 26.42 34.73
N LYS A 8 17.52 26.04 35.76
CA LYS A 8 18.27 27.00 36.59
C LYS A 8 19.47 27.67 35.90
N ASN A 9 19.94 27.20 34.73
CA ASN A 9 21.19 27.66 34.10
C ASN A 9 21.13 28.00 32.59
N GLY A 10 19.95 28.17 31.96
CA GLY A 10 19.84 28.30 30.49
C GLY A 10 19.53 29.70 29.95
N THR A 11 20.27 30.15 28.92
CA THR A 11 20.02 31.37 28.11
C THR A 11 18.68 31.31 27.35
N TYR A 12 18.15 32.44 26.89
CA TYR A 12 16.85 32.57 26.19
C TYR A 12 16.64 31.56 25.03
N ASN A 13 17.71 31.22 24.28
CA ASN A 13 17.68 30.20 23.22
C ASN A 13 17.41 28.78 23.74
N SER A 14 17.85 28.45 24.96
CA SER A 14 17.57 27.18 25.63
C SER A 14 16.08 27.06 26.00
N ILE A 15 15.44 28.14 26.44
CA ILE A 15 14.02 28.14 26.80
C ILE A 15 13.14 28.01 25.55
N LYS A 16 13.46 28.73 24.46
CA LYS A 16 12.72 28.62 23.19
C LYS A 16 12.80 27.21 22.59
N THR A 17 14.00 26.63 22.56
CA THR A 17 14.22 25.24 22.09
C THR A 17 13.45 24.25 22.96
N TYR A 18 13.47 24.45 24.28
CA TYR A 18 12.73 23.62 25.23
C TYR A 18 11.20 23.70 25.05
N LEU A 19 10.66 24.90 24.83
CA LEU A 19 9.23 25.09 24.56
C LEU A 19 8.80 24.45 23.24
N ILE A 20 9.66 24.50 22.20
CA ILE A 20 9.42 23.83 20.92
C ILE A 20 9.38 22.31 21.11
N GLU A 21 10.32 21.74 21.86
CA GLU A 21 10.32 20.29 22.15
C GLU A 21 9.12 19.88 23.01
N LEU A 22 8.74 20.67 24.01
CA LEU A 22 7.54 20.40 24.81
C LEU A 22 6.27 20.45 23.95
N TYR A 23 6.17 21.43 23.06
CA TYR A 23 5.05 21.56 22.12
C TYR A 23 4.99 20.38 21.15
N ARG A 24 6.13 19.91 20.62
CA ARG A 24 6.22 18.70 19.80
C ARG A 24 5.72 17.46 20.54
N ILE A 25 6.18 17.26 21.78
CA ILE A 25 5.72 16.14 22.62
C ILE A 25 4.19 16.21 22.79
N ILE A 26 3.65 17.37 23.16
CA ILE A 26 2.20 17.53 23.35
C ILE A 26 1.44 17.24 22.06
N LEU A 27 1.91 17.74 20.91
CA LEU A 27 1.33 17.46 19.61
C LEU A 27 1.35 15.97 19.27
N ASP A 28 2.47 15.28 19.47
CA ASP A 28 2.58 13.83 19.24
C ASP A 28 1.59 13.05 20.11
N TRP A 29 1.40 13.47 21.37
CA TRP A 29 0.39 12.88 22.27
C TRP A 29 -1.05 13.12 21.79
N ILE A 30 -1.36 14.34 21.34
CA ILE A 30 -2.69 14.67 20.78
C ILE A 30 -2.96 13.86 19.52
N GLN A 31 -1.97 13.77 18.63
CA GLN A 31 -2.03 13.00 17.39
C GLN A 31 -2.22 11.50 17.66
N TYR A 32 -1.46 10.95 18.61
CA TYR A 32 -1.62 9.56 19.04
C TYR A 32 -3.00 9.32 19.64
N PHE A 33 -3.52 10.26 20.44
CA PHE A 33 -4.86 10.17 21.01
C PHE A 33 -5.96 10.27 19.94
N TYR A 34 -5.77 11.10 18.91
CA TYR A 34 -6.67 11.20 17.76
C TYR A 34 -6.73 9.88 16.98
N ILE A 35 -5.58 9.30 16.66
CA ILE A 35 -5.52 7.95 16.04
C ILE A 35 -6.21 6.95 16.94
N LEU A 36 -5.89 6.92 18.24
CA LEU A 36 -6.54 6.02 19.19
C LEU A 36 -8.06 6.17 19.22
N LEU A 37 -8.57 7.41 19.16
CA LEU A 37 -10.00 7.69 19.14
C LEU A 37 -10.64 7.15 17.86
N ILE A 38 -10.08 7.46 16.69
CA ILE A 38 -10.55 6.91 15.41
C ILE A 38 -10.47 5.38 15.41
N CYS A 39 -9.38 4.81 15.92
CA CYS A 39 -9.19 3.37 15.97
C CYS A 39 -10.16 2.68 16.94
N LYS A 40 -10.50 3.34 18.05
CA LYS A 40 -11.52 2.88 19.00
C LYS A 40 -12.91 2.93 18.38
N ILE A 41 -13.20 3.94 17.58
CA ILE A 41 -14.45 4.04 16.80
C ILE A 41 -14.48 2.95 15.71
N LYS A 42 -13.36 2.69 15.03
CA LYS A 42 -13.28 1.79 13.88
C LYS A 42 -12.96 0.30 14.20
N LYS A 43 -12.72 -0.09 15.46
CA LYS A 43 -12.06 -1.33 15.94
C LYS A 43 -10.71 -1.61 15.26
N TYR A 44 -9.68 -1.90 16.06
CA TYR A 44 -8.30 -2.09 15.64
C TYR A 44 -8.10 -3.11 14.49
N ASN A 45 -8.83 -4.23 14.50
CA ASN A 45 -8.73 -5.26 13.45
C ASN A 45 -9.27 -4.82 12.08
N HIS A 46 -9.97 -3.69 12.00
CA HIS A 46 -10.40 -3.12 10.71
C HIS A 46 -9.37 -2.16 10.11
N ILE A 47 -8.20 -2.01 10.75
CA ILE A 47 -7.21 -0.96 10.42
C ILE A 47 -5.96 -1.57 9.80
N ILE A 48 -5.55 -2.76 10.27
CA ILE A 48 -4.45 -3.51 9.68
C ILE A 48 -4.95 -4.25 8.45
N GLN A 49 -4.28 -4.03 7.33
CA GLN A 49 -4.42 -4.81 6.11
C GLN A 49 -3.13 -5.59 5.87
N TYR A 50 -3.24 -6.77 5.26
CA TYR A 50 -2.07 -7.56 4.87
C TYR A 50 -1.87 -7.44 3.37
N VAL A 51 -0.69 -6.99 2.97
CA VAL A 51 -0.33 -6.75 1.57
C VAL A 51 1.02 -7.40 1.24
N ASN A 52 1.27 -7.70 -0.03
CA ASN A 52 2.59 -8.11 -0.46
C ASN A 52 3.52 -6.88 -0.40
N PRO A 53 4.67 -6.94 0.30
CA PRO A 53 5.59 -5.81 0.40
C PRO A 53 6.14 -5.34 -0.96
N ASN A 54 6.17 -6.22 -1.97
CA ASN A 54 6.63 -5.87 -3.31
C ASN A 54 5.59 -5.07 -4.12
N ASP A 55 4.32 -5.07 -3.72
CA ASP A 55 3.28 -4.22 -4.33
C ASP A 55 3.46 -2.74 -3.94
N ILE A 56 4.24 -2.47 -2.88
CA ILE A 56 4.58 -1.12 -2.42
C ILE A 56 5.86 -0.65 -3.14
N ALA A 57 5.71 -0.25 -4.40
CA ALA A 57 6.84 0.09 -5.26
C ALA A 57 7.30 1.55 -5.14
N ASN A 58 6.39 2.47 -4.83
CA ASN A 58 6.66 3.91 -4.81
C ASN A 58 6.28 4.53 -3.47
N THR A 59 6.94 5.63 -3.12
CA THR A 59 6.54 6.48 -1.99
C THR A 59 5.40 7.40 -2.38
N VAL A 60 4.72 7.97 -1.41
CA VAL A 60 3.95 9.20 -1.60
C VAL A 60 4.89 10.36 -1.99
N SER A 61 4.34 11.41 -2.61
CA SER A 61 5.10 12.62 -2.98
C SER A 61 5.76 13.27 -1.78
N ARG A 62 7.04 13.64 -1.90
CA ARG A 62 7.74 14.44 -0.87
C ARG A 62 7.26 15.89 -0.82
N ASP A 63 6.65 16.37 -1.90
CA ASP A 63 6.13 17.74 -2.00
C ASP A 63 4.75 17.88 -1.36
N ASP A 64 4.17 16.78 -0.88
CA ASP A 64 2.89 16.80 -0.22
C ASP A 64 2.94 17.63 1.08
N PRO A 65 2.20 18.74 1.18
CA PRO A 65 2.20 19.58 2.36
C PRO A 65 1.66 18.88 3.61
N THR A 66 0.85 17.84 3.47
CA THR A 66 0.27 17.07 4.59
C THR A 66 1.31 16.21 5.31
N LEU A 67 2.43 15.89 4.65
CA LEU A 67 3.54 15.10 5.17
C LEU A 67 4.64 15.95 5.81
N ARG A 68 4.41 17.25 6.00
CA ARG A 68 5.40 18.12 6.65
C ARG A 68 5.51 17.80 8.14
N GLY A 69 6.60 17.13 8.50
CA GLY A 69 6.87 16.66 9.86
C GLY A 69 6.11 15.38 10.19
N ASN A 70 5.98 15.02 11.48
CA ASN A 70 5.32 13.79 11.91
C ASN A 70 3.78 13.88 11.92
N SER A 71 3.19 14.77 11.13
CA SER A 71 1.75 15.00 11.07
C SER A 71 1.00 13.73 10.67
N VAL A 72 0.00 13.34 11.44
CA VAL A 72 -0.92 12.23 11.14
C VAL A 72 -2.36 12.67 10.89
N TRP A 73 -2.57 13.96 10.63
CA TRP A 73 -3.91 14.55 10.50
C TRP A 73 -4.71 13.99 9.32
N HIS A 74 -4.03 13.46 8.29
CA HIS A 74 -4.63 12.78 7.16
C HIS A 74 -5.03 11.33 7.45
N PHE A 75 -4.86 10.84 8.69
CA PHE A 75 -5.27 9.48 9.03
C PHE A 75 -6.79 9.28 8.87
N GLY A 76 -7.15 8.33 8.02
CA GLY A 76 -8.52 8.00 7.64
C GLY A 76 -9.17 8.96 6.64
N SER A 77 -8.43 9.91 6.06
CA SER A 77 -8.99 10.90 5.13
C SER A 77 -9.19 10.33 3.72
N THR A 78 -10.08 11.00 2.99
CA THR A 78 -10.29 10.84 1.55
C THR A 78 -10.07 12.20 0.90
N GLU A 79 -9.06 12.30 0.03
CA GLU A 79 -8.64 13.56 -0.57
C GLU A 79 -8.40 13.37 -2.07
N GLY A 80 -8.88 14.30 -2.89
CA GLY A 80 -8.48 14.41 -4.30
C GLY A 80 -7.14 15.12 -4.46
N GLY A 81 -6.85 15.57 -5.69
CA GLY A 81 -5.64 16.33 -6.00
C GLY A 81 -4.55 15.45 -6.61
N ASN A 82 -3.29 15.81 -6.40
CA ASN A 82 -2.12 15.20 -7.06
C ASN A 82 -1.07 14.67 -6.07
N TRP A 83 -1.46 14.47 -4.81
CA TRP A 83 -0.55 13.99 -3.76
C TRP A 83 -0.03 12.57 -4.03
N ASP A 84 -0.76 11.79 -4.82
CA ASP A 84 -0.43 10.43 -5.23
C ASP A 84 0.55 10.37 -6.42
N LEU A 85 0.90 11.52 -7.01
CA LEU A 85 1.81 11.62 -8.14
C LEU A 85 3.23 11.96 -7.69
N ASN A 86 4.23 11.70 -8.55
CA ASN A 86 5.64 12.08 -8.33
C ASN A 86 6.27 11.44 -7.07
N GLY A 87 5.80 10.25 -6.69
CA GLY A 87 6.48 9.39 -5.73
C GLY A 87 7.85 8.93 -6.23
N TYR A 88 8.74 8.59 -5.31
CA TYR A 88 10.04 8.00 -5.65
C TYR A 88 9.95 6.47 -5.56
N PRO A 89 10.70 5.72 -6.39
CA PRO A 89 10.84 4.30 -6.19
C PRO A 89 11.37 4.00 -4.79
N VAL A 90 10.71 3.10 -4.05
CA VAL A 90 11.10 2.68 -2.69
C VAL A 90 12.55 2.18 -2.66
N ARG A 91 12.98 1.48 -3.72
CA ARG A 91 14.34 0.94 -3.87
C ARG A 91 15.42 2.01 -4.03
N GLU A 92 15.04 3.23 -4.40
CA GLU A 92 15.96 4.36 -4.59
C GLU A 92 15.88 5.37 -3.44
N TYR A 93 14.95 5.16 -2.49
CA TYR A 93 14.71 6.11 -1.42
C TYR A 93 15.84 6.07 -0.37
N GLY A 94 16.65 7.12 -0.32
CA GLY A 94 17.66 7.34 0.73
C GLY A 94 18.80 6.32 0.76
N ASN A 95 19.04 5.60 -0.34
CA ASN A 95 20.04 4.52 -0.49
C ASN A 95 19.90 3.33 0.48
N LEU A 96 18.87 3.30 1.34
CA LEU A 96 18.75 2.29 2.38
C LEU A 96 18.65 0.88 1.80
N TYR A 97 17.80 0.72 0.78
CA TYR A 97 17.66 -0.56 0.08
C TYR A 97 18.99 -1.06 -0.48
N ARG A 98 19.75 -0.18 -1.16
CA ARG A 98 21.03 -0.53 -1.78
C ARG A 98 22.09 -0.92 -0.75
N ILE A 99 22.26 -0.10 0.30
CA ILE A 99 23.24 -0.39 1.36
C ILE A 99 22.90 -1.74 2.00
N PHE A 100 21.64 -1.97 2.32
CA PHE A 100 21.22 -3.21 2.97
C PHE A 100 21.31 -4.42 2.03
N GLU A 101 21.01 -4.25 0.75
CA GLU A 101 21.22 -5.28 -0.27
C GLU A 101 22.71 -5.66 -0.38
N HIS A 102 23.61 -4.67 -0.44
CA HIS A 102 25.06 -4.94 -0.46
C HIS A 102 25.53 -5.66 0.80
N ARG A 103 25.08 -5.20 1.97
CA ARG A 103 25.45 -5.83 3.24
C ARG A 103 24.95 -7.27 3.33
N ILE A 104 23.67 -7.50 3.03
CA ILE A 104 23.02 -8.79 3.28
C ILE A 104 23.29 -9.80 2.15
N LYS A 105 23.16 -9.40 0.88
CA LYS A 105 23.33 -10.34 -0.25
C LYS A 105 24.79 -10.55 -0.63
N ASN A 106 25.61 -9.51 -0.53
CA ASN A 106 27.00 -9.55 -1.01
C ASN A 106 28.02 -9.67 0.14
N ALA A 107 27.58 -9.68 1.40
CA ALA A 107 28.43 -9.77 2.60
C ALA A 107 29.55 -8.70 2.62
N ILE A 108 29.28 -7.51 2.08
CA ILE A 108 30.24 -6.40 2.04
C ILE A 108 30.23 -5.70 3.41
N GLU A 109 31.41 -5.37 3.94
CA GLU A 109 31.54 -4.53 5.14
C GLU A 109 31.06 -3.10 4.87
N TYR A 110 30.41 -2.47 5.84
CA TYR A 110 29.76 -1.17 5.62
C TYR A 110 30.72 -0.11 5.07
N GLU A 111 31.95 -0.09 5.56
CA GLU A 111 33.01 0.83 5.14
C GLU A 111 33.38 0.70 3.65
N ASP A 112 33.08 -0.45 3.05
CA ASP A 112 33.34 -0.76 1.64
C ASP A 112 32.11 -0.54 0.74
N ILE A 113 30.95 -0.20 1.32
CA ILE A 113 29.74 0.13 0.56
C ILE A 113 29.80 1.61 0.15
N PRO A 114 29.78 1.95 -1.15
CA PRO A 114 29.95 3.33 -1.63
C PRO A 114 28.94 4.32 -1.03
N GLU A 115 27.66 3.97 -1.02
CA GLU A 115 26.60 4.85 -0.51
C GLU A 115 26.68 5.05 1.01
N PHE A 116 27.18 4.05 1.75
CA PHE A 116 27.41 4.16 3.18
C PHE A 116 28.58 5.11 3.45
N ARG A 117 29.66 5.01 2.68
CA ARG A 117 30.84 5.87 2.80
C ARG A 117 30.51 7.33 2.53
N GLU A 118 29.76 7.61 1.46
CA GLU A 118 29.30 8.97 1.14
C GLU A 118 28.51 9.60 2.31
N GLN A 119 27.60 8.83 2.90
CA GLN A 119 26.80 9.28 4.06
C GLN A 119 27.67 9.45 5.31
N LEU A 120 28.67 8.59 5.51
CA LEU A 120 29.59 8.67 6.63
C LEU A 120 30.51 9.90 6.51
N GLU A 121 31.06 10.17 5.33
CA GLU A 121 31.89 11.36 5.07
C GLU A 121 31.11 12.65 5.34
N MET A 122 29.83 12.70 4.98
CA MET A 122 28.97 13.84 5.30
C MET A 122 28.83 14.05 6.82
N ILE A 123 28.68 12.97 7.60
CA ILE A 123 28.62 13.03 9.07
C ILE A 123 29.97 13.49 9.64
N GLU A 124 31.09 12.94 9.16
CA GLU A 124 32.43 13.28 9.63
C GLU A 124 32.78 14.76 9.34
N ASN A 125 32.20 15.33 8.29
CA ASN A 125 32.30 16.76 7.96
C ASN A 125 31.33 17.66 8.75
N GLY A 126 30.69 17.14 9.80
CA GLY A 126 29.79 17.90 10.70
C GLY A 126 28.33 17.92 10.26
N GLY A 127 27.95 17.11 9.26
CA GLY A 127 26.56 16.89 8.88
C GLY A 127 25.83 15.92 9.83
N SER A 128 24.56 15.65 9.50
CA SER A 128 23.75 14.65 10.21
C SER A 128 22.97 13.80 9.22
N TRP A 129 22.93 12.48 9.44
CA TRP A 129 22.13 11.56 8.64
C TRP A 129 21.35 10.60 9.53
N TYR A 130 20.05 10.43 9.28
CA TYR A 130 19.14 9.73 10.20
C TYR A 130 19.23 10.22 11.67
N GLY A 131 19.59 11.48 11.88
CA GLY A 131 19.82 12.05 13.21
C GLY A 131 21.08 11.54 13.90
N CYS A 132 21.99 10.86 13.18
CA CYS A 132 23.32 10.49 13.67
C CYS A 132 24.29 11.62 13.34
N GLU A 133 25.06 12.05 14.33
CA GLU A 133 26.05 13.13 14.20
C GLU A 133 27.48 12.59 14.33
N THR A 134 27.62 11.30 14.63
CA THR A 134 28.91 10.63 14.77
C THR A 134 28.95 9.30 14.02
N LYS A 135 30.14 8.91 13.56
CA LYS A 135 30.40 7.58 12.97
C LYS A 135 29.86 6.45 13.85
N GLY A 136 30.11 6.50 15.16
CA GLY A 136 29.67 5.47 16.09
C GLY A 136 28.15 5.36 16.20
N GLU A 137 27.41 6.47 16.16
CA GLU A 137 25.95 6.45 16.14
C GLU A 137 25.40 5.86 14.85
N TYR A 138 26.01 6.22 13.73
CA TYR A 138 25.63 5.73 12.40
C TYR A 138 25.87 4.22 12.27
N ILE A 139 27.03 3.71 12.70
CA ILE A 139 27.28 2.25 12.75
C ILE A 139 26.25 1.54 13.64
N ARG A 140 25.95 2.08 14.84
CA ARG A 140 24.92 1.52 15.73
C ARG A 140 23.51 1.57 15.13
N HIS A 141 23.23 2.54 14.27
CA HIS A 141 21.97 2.60 13.52
C HIS A 141 21.84 1.40 12.59
N TRP A 142 22.88 1.10 11.82
CA TRP A 142 22.90 -0.03 10.89
C TRP A 142 22.97 -1.40 11.57
N GLN A 143 23.68 -1.52 12.69
CA GLN A 143 23.63 -2.75 13.51
C GLN A 143 22.21 -3.05 14.02
N ARG A 144 21.43 -2.02 14.40
CA ARG A 144 20.02 -2.21 14.77
C ARG A 144 19.18 -2.68 13.59
N MET A 145 19.51 -2.24 12.37
CA MET A 145 18.87 -2.70 11.14
C MET A 145 19.15 -4.17 10.85
N GLU A 146 20.40 -4.62 10.97
CA GLU A 146 20.75 -6.04 10.86
C GLU A 146 20.01 -6.89 11.89
N THR A 147 19.98 -6.45 13.15
CA THR A 147 19.21 -7.16 14.20
C THR A 147 17.74 -7.29 13.83
N LEU A 148 17.13 -6.24 13.24
CA LEU A 148 15.75 -6.30 12.75
C LEU A 148 15.60 -7.32 11.61
N TYR A 149 16.54 -7.33 10.67
CA TYR A 149 16.55 -8.29 9.55
C TYR A 149 16.62 -9.73 10.04
N PHE A 150 17.62 -10.06 10.87
CA PHE A 150 17.79 -11.42 11.38
C PHE A 150 16.60 -11.83 12.25
N SER A 151 16.06 -10.92 13.05
CA SER A 151 14.85 -11.18 13.85
C SER A 151 13.65 -11.54 12.97
N ILE A 152 13.39 -10.79 11.88
CA ILE A 152 12.28 -11.08 10.96
C ILE A 152 12.55 -12.34 10.14
N MET A 153 13.80 -12.58 9.74
CA MET A 153 14.21 -13.77 9.02
C MET A 153 13.96 -15.04 9.85
N GLU A 154 14.33 -15.03 11.13
CA GLU A 154 14.20 -16.17 12.03
C GLU A 154 12.78 -16.37 12.56
N ASN A 155 12.06 -15.28 12.86
CA ASN A 155 10.80 -15.34 13.60
C ASN A 155 9.56 -14.93 12.79
N GLY A 156 9.75 -14.58 11.51
CA GLY A 156 8.72 -13.93 10.70
C GLY A 156 8.47 -12.47 11.12
N TYR A 157 7.66 -11.77 10.32
CA TYR A 157 7.21 -10.42 10.67
C TYR A 157 6.20 -10.49 11.81
N LYS A 158 6.42 -9.72 12.88
CA LYS A 158 5.48 -9.56 14.00
C LYS A 158 4.93 -8.14 14.03
N THR A 159 3.61 -8.02 14.14
CA THR A 159 2.93 -6.74 14.40
C THR A 159 3.40 -6.12 15.71
N GLN A 160 3.26 -4.81 15.84
CA GLN A 160 3.46 -4.06 17.07
C GLN A 160 2.57 -4.59 18.21
N GLN A 161 1.39 -5.13 17.88
CA GLN A 161 0.54 -5.78 18.87
C GLN A 161 1.16 -7.08 19.39
N GLU A 162 1.67 -7.95 18.52
CA GLU A 162 2.32 -9.21 18.90
C GLU A 162 3.62 -8.97 19.68
N LEU A 163 4.32 -7.88 19.37
CA LEU A 163 5.51 -7.43 20.11
C LEU A 163 5.16 -6.76 21.45
N CYS A 164 3.88 -6.66 21.83
CA CYS A 164 3.41 -5.94 23.01
C CYS A 164 3.95 -4.48 23.07
N SER A 165 4.14 -3.86 21.91
CA SER A 165 4.66 -2.50 21.79
C SER A 165 3.68 -1.49 22.40
N LYS A 166 4.23 -0.48 23.08
CA LYS A 166 3.44 0.67 23.57
C LYS A 166 2.90 1.52 22.41
N LYS A 167 3.49 1.41 21.22
CA LYS A 167 3.11 2.13 20.00
C LYS A 167 2.41 1.18 19.02
N LYS A 168 1.20 0.73 19.35
CA LYS A 168 0.47 -0.28 18.55
C LYS A 168 0.14 0.15 17.11
N PHE A 169 0.27 1.44 16.78
CA PHE A 169 0.03 2.00 15.44
C PHE A 169 1.31 2.36 14.69
N ASP A 170 2.46 1.99 15.24
CA ASP A 170 3.77 2.12 14.58
C ASP A 170 4.00 0.92 13.65
N GLU A 171 3.04 0.69 12.74
CA GLU A 171 3.18 -0.25 11.63
C GLU A 171 3.71 0.47 10.39
N ILE A 172 3.96 -0.30 9.33
CA ILE A 172 4.21 0.28 8.01
C ILE A 172 2.95 1.04 7.58
N ARG A 173 3.11 2.31 7.19
CA ARG A 173 2.02 3.17 6.75
C ARG A 173 2.04 3.28 5.25
N ILE A 174 0.88 3.13 4.65
CA ILE A 174 0.67 3.31 3.23
C ILE A 174 -0.50 4.23 2.98
N GLN A 175 -0.56 4.74 1.76
CA GLN A 175 -1.71 5.43 1.21
C GLN A 175 -2.12 4.76 -0.10
N ILE A 176 -3.35 5.00 -0.54
CA ILE A 176 -3.84 4.41 -1.78
C ILE A 176 -4.08 5.51 -2.81
N GLY A 177 -3.28 5.45 -3.87
CA GLY A 177 -3.32 6.37 -5.00
C GLY A 177 -4.60 6.27 -5.82
N ARG A 178 -4.76 7.16 -6.80
CA ARG A 178 -6.00 7.24 -7.60
C ARG A 178 -6.29 5.98 -8.40
N LYS A 179 -5.27 5.16 -8.69
CA LYS A 179 -5.39 3.90 -9.44
C LYS A 179 -5.21 2.67 -8.56
N GLY A 180 -5.31 2.81 -7.24
CA GLY A 180 -5.04 1.70 -6.32
C GLY A 180 -3.57 1.44 -6.09
N GLU A 181 -2.66 2.37 -6.44
CA GLU A 181 -1.26 2.19 -6.11
C GLU A 181 -1.08 2.19 -4.58
N LEU A 182 -0.35 1.20 -4.04
CA LEU A 182 0.06 1.20 -2.63
C LEU A 182 1.29 2.10 -2.48
N LEU A 183 1.09 3.30 -1.94
CA LEU A 183 2.14 4.31 -1.80
C LEU A 183 2.72 4.29 -0.39
N PHE A 184 4.02 4.09 -0.28
CA PHE A 184 4.75 4.09 0.99
C PHE A 184 4.75 5.48 1.64
N GLU A 185 4.42 5.55 2.93
CA GLU A 185 4.53 6.76 3.76
C GLU A 185 5.60 6.62 4.86
N GLU A 186 5.50 5.60 5.73
CA GLU A 186 6.32 5.50 6.94
C GLU A 186 6.63 4.04 7.31
N GLY A 187 7.72 3.81 8.06
CA GLY A 187 8.16 2.48 8.45
C GLY A 187 9.13 1.84 7.45
N PHE A 188 9.95 2.67 6.80
CA PHE A 188 10.79 2.32 5.64
C PHE A 188 11.71 1.12 5.91
N HIS A 189 12.28 1.09 7.10
CA HIS A 189 13.17 0.02 7.56
C HIS A 189 12.51 -1.36 7.51
N ARG A 190 11.27 -1.45 8.03
CA ARG A 190 10.50 -2.70 8.06
C ARG A 190 10.07 -3.11 6.65
N LEU A 191 9.71 -2.16 5.79
CA LEU A 191 9.36 -2.43 4.40
C LEU A 191 10.55 -2.99 3.62
N VAL A 192 11.72 -2.36 3.70
CA VAL A 192 12.91 -2.83 2.97
C VAL A 192 13.33 -4.23 3.42
N VAL A 193 13.34 -4.50 4.73
CA VAL A 193 13.61 -5.84 5.26
C VAL A 193 12.62 -6.86 4.70
N ALA A 194 11.33 -6.54 4.70
CA ALA A 194 10.29 -7.42 4.15
C ALA A 194 10.45 -7.70 2.65
N GLN A 195 10.83 -6.68 1.86
CA GLN A 195 11.10 -6.82 0.44
C GLN A 195 12.35 -7.66 0.16
N LEU A 196 13.43 -7.48 0.92
CA LEU A 196 14.67 -8.24 0.76
C LEU A 196 14.51 -9.72 1.15
N LEU A 197 13.70 -9.99 2.19
CA LEU A 197 13.33 -11.35 2.58
C LEU A 197 12.25 -11.97 1.67
N ASN A 198 11.72 -11.21 0.71
CA ASN A 198 10.63 -11.63 -0.18
C ASN A 198 9.44 -12.23 0.57
N LEU A 199 9.02 -11.56 1.65
CA LEU A 199 7.85 -12.01 2.43
C LEU A 199 6.59 -11.94 1.57
N GLU A 200 5.70 -12.91 1.70
CA GLU A 200 4.45 -12.93 0.93
C GLU A 200 3.47 -11.85 1.39
N LYS A 201 3.41 -11.58 2.70
CA LYS A 201 2.47 -10.64 3.30
C LYS A 201 3.08 -9.93 4.51
N ILE A 202 2.79 -8.63 4.63
CA ILE A 202 3.12 -7.80 5.79
C ILE A 202 1.90 -7.00 6.26
N PRO A 203 1.79 -6.70 7.56
CA PRO A 203 0.76 -5.81 8.08
C PRO A 203 1.09 -4.35 7.74
N VAL A 204 0.10 -3.64 7.22
CA VAL A 204 0.16 -2.21 6.90
C VAL A 204 -1.08 -1.50 7.42
N ILE A 205 -0.97 -0.19 7.60
CA ILE A 205 -2.11 0.68 7.91
C ILE A 205 -2.32 1.64 6.75
N VAL A 206 -3.54 1.67 6.22
CA VAL A 206 -3.95 2.64 5.19
C VAL A 206 -4.30 3.96 5.86
N PHE A 207 -3.44 4.96 5.67
CA PHE A 207 -3.60 6.29 6.25
C PHE A 207 -4.55 7.16 5.43
N ARG A 208 -4.41 7.20 4.11
CA ARG A 208 -5.23 8.04 3.23
C ARG A 208 -5.60 7.30 1.96
N ARG A 209 -6.76 7.66 1.38
CA ARG A 209 -7.20 7.19 0.06
C ARG A 209 -7.45 8.35 -0.87
N HIS A 210 -7.14 8.17 -2.13
CA HIS A 210 -7.53 9.13 -3.16
C HIS A 210 -9.04 9.06 -3.39
N GLU A 211 -9.68 10.20 -3.63
CA GLU A 211 -11.14 10.30 -3.81
C GLU A 211 -11.68 9.34 -4.88
N ALA A 212 -11.04 9.29 -6.05
CA ALA A 212 -11.41 8.36 -7.13
C ALA A 212 -11.43 6.89 -6.65
N TRP A 213 -10.41 6.46 -5.91
CA TRP A 213 -10.35 5.10 -5.37
C TRP A 213 -11.39 4.86 -4.27
N ALA A 214 -11.59 5.85 -3.39
CA ALA A 214 -12.56 5.76 -2.31
C ALA A 214 -14.00 5.64 -2.82
N ASN A 215 -14.32 6.31 -3.94
CA ASN A 215 -15.64 6.22 -4.58
C ASN A 215 -15.92 4.80 -5.11
N LEU A 216 -14.98 4.22 -5.86
CA LEU A 216 -15.05 2.81 -6.29
C LEU A 216 -15.23 1.88 -5.09
N ARG A 217 -14.43 2.07 -4.03
CA ARG A 217 -14.50 1.26 -2.82
C ARG A 217 -15.88 1.35 -2.14
N GLU A 218 -16.50 2.53 -2.12
CA GLU A 218 -17.85 2.70 -1.57
C GLU A 218 -18.91 2.05 -2.47
N HIS A 219 -18.74 2.07 -3.80
CA HIS A 219 -19.60 1.35 -4.73
C HIS A 219 -19.57 -0.17 -4.47
N VAL A 220 -18.38 -0.74 -4.37
CA VAL A 220 -18.21 -2.16 -4.03
C VAL A 220 -18.79 -2.49 -2.66
N LYS A 221 -18.53 -1.65 -1.65
CA LYS A 221 -19.07 -1.84 -0.29
C LYS A 221 -20.61 -1.89 -0.29
N ARG A 222 -21.28 -1.03 -1.07
CA ARG A 222 -22.75 -1.06 -1.20
C ARG A 222 -23.25 -2.39 -1.79
N ILE A 223 -22.52 -2.97 -2.75
CA ILE A 223 -22.84 -4.29 -3.27
C ILE A 223 -22.63 -5.38 -2.22
N VAL A 224 -21.50 -5.38 -1.52
CA VAL A 224 -21.23 -6.33 -0.43
C VAL A 224 -22.36 -6.31 0.60
N LEU A 225 -22.79 -5.12 1.03
CA LEU A 225 -23.88 -4.96 2.00
C LEU A 225 -25.22 -5.47 1.47
N LYS A 226 -25.48 -5.32 0.16
CA LYS A 226 -26.73 -5.76 -0.47
C LYS A 226 -26.78 -7.27 -0.69
N LEU A 227 -25.71 -7.84 -1.24
CA LEU A 227 -25.64 -9.26 -1.60
C LEU A 227 -25.26 -10.14 -0.42
N GLY A 228 -24.51 -9.60 0.54
CA GLY A 228 -23.97 -10.32 1.70
C GLY A 228 -22.83 -11.29 1.36
N PHE A 229 -22.54 -11.54 0.09
CA PHE A 229 -21.40 -12.32 -0.41
C PHE A 229 -20.98 -11.87 -1.81
N ILE A 230 -19.71 -12.11 -2.16
CA ILE A 230 -19.12 -11.84 -3.48
C ILE A 230 -18.33 -13.08 -3.88
N HIS A 231 -18.67 -13.72 -5.00
CA HIS A 231 -18.17 -15.05 -5.38
C HIS A 231 -16.79 -15.05 -6.11
N GLN A 232 -16.21 -13.88 -6.38
CA GLN A 232 -14.87 -13.71 -6.95
C GLN A 232 -14.12 -12.65 -6.14
N PRO A 233 -12.83 -12.86 -5.84
CA PRO A 233 -12.02 -11.87 -5.15
C PRO A 233 -11.73 -10.66 -6.05
N PHE A 234 -11.34 -9.55 -5.44
CA PHE A 234 -10.81 -8.40 -6.17
C PHE A 234 -9.29 -8.48 -6.24
N ASN A 235 -8.69 -7.94 -7.30
CA ASN A 235 -7.23 -7.89 -7.44
C ASN A 235 -6.62 -6.68 -6.69
N HIS A 236 -7.17 -6.32 -5.52
CA HIS A 236 -6.64 -5.25 -4.69
C HIS A 236 -7.01 -5.42 -3.21
N PRO A 237 -6.05 -5.40 -2.27
CA PRO A 237 -6.27 -5.71 -0.84
C PRO A 237 -7.31 -4.79 -0.17
N ASP A 238 -7.34 -3.51 -0.52
CA ASP A 238 -8.27 -2.55 0.09
C ASP A 238 -9.75 -2.73 -0.30
N ILE A 239 -10.01 -3.48 -1.38
CA ILE A 239 -11.36 -3.83 -1.83
C ILE A 239 -11.68 -5.27 -1.41
N ASP A 240 -10.73 -6.19 -1.57
CA ASP A 240 -10.89 -7.61 -1.26
C ASP A 240 -11.21 -7.88 0.23
N ILE A 241 -10.86 -6.95 1.11
CA ILE A 241 -11.20 -6.99 2.54
C ILE A 241 -12.67 -6.68 2.85
N LEU A 242 -13.41 -6.04 1.93
CA LEU A 242 -14.77 -5.56 2.18
C LEU A 242 -15.78 -6.66 2.55
N PRO A 243 -15.81 -7.83 1.87
CA PRO A 243 -16.69 -8.95 2.26
C PRO A 243 -16.46 -9.42 3.70
N GLN A 244 -15.20 -9.43 4.16
CA GLN A 244 -14.90 -9.81 5.55
C GLN A 244 -15.52 -8.84 6.56
N TYR A 245 -15.54 -7.55 6.24
CA TYR A 245 -16.02 -6.50 7.14
C TYR A 245 -17.53 -6.25 7.07
N TYR A 246 -18.12 -6.39 5.89
CA TYR A 246 -19.50 -5.95 5.61
C TYR A 246 -20.40 -7.04 5.02
N GLY A 247 -19.85 -8.21 4.69
CA GLY A 247 -20.64 -9.36 4.23
C GLY A 247 -21.23 -10.16 5.39
N ASN A 248 -21.91 -11.25 5.06
CA ASN A 248 -22.57 -12.15 6.02
C ASN A 248 -21.59 -13.01 6.86
N HIS A 249 -20.30 -12.64 6.92
CA HIS A 249 -19.23 -13.33 7.67
C HIS A 249 -19.06 -14.82 7.37
N LEU A 250 -19.54 -15.30 6.22
CA LEU A 250 -19.23 -16.66 5.78
C LEU A 250 -17.72 -16.70 5.48
N LYS A 251 -17.01 -17.65 6.09
CA LYS A 251 -15.53 -17.73 6.01
C LYS A 251 -15.01 -17.92 4.58
N ASP A 252 -15.88 -18.30 3.64
CA ASP A 252 -15.50 -18.77 2.30
C ASP A 252 -15.91 -17.82 1.16
N GLN A 253 -16.31 -16.57 1.45
CA GLN A 253 -16.98 -15.70 0.47
C GLN A 253 -16.19 -15.50 -0.83
N ALA A 254 -14.88 -15.26 -0.78
CA ALA A 254 -14.05 -15.03 -1.98
C ALA A 254 -13.25 -16.26 -2.46
N PHE A 255 -13.43 -17.44 -1.83
CA PHE A 255 -12.54 -18.59 -2.03
C PHE A 255 -12.71 -19.26 -3.40
N TYR A 256 -13.93 -19.24 -3.96
CA TYR A 256 -14.22 -19.88 -5.24
C TYR A 256 -13.44 -19.29 -6.42
N GLY A 257 -13.02 -18.03 -6.36
CA GLY A 257 -12.21 -17.43 -7.44
C GLY A 257 -10.80 -18.00 -7.49
N ASN A 258 -10.09 -18.01 -6.35
CA ASN A 258 -8.72 -18.50 -6.27
C ASN A 258 -8.60 -20.00 -6.57
N GLU A 259 -9.54 -20.81 -6.08
CA GLU A 259 -9.56 -22.24 -6.37
C GLU A 259 -9.81 -22.51 -7.86
N ARG A 260 -10.82 -21.85 -8.45
CA ARG A 260 -11.09 -21.94 -9.90
C ARG A 260 -9.89 -21.48 -10.72
N TRP A 261 -9.24 -20.39 -10.32
CA TRP A 261 -8.02 -19.94 -10.98
C TRP A 261 -6.90 -20.98 -10.91
N GLY A 262 -6.75 -21.67 -9.77
CA GLY A 262 -5.79 -22.76 -9.63
C GLY A 262 -6.03 -23.90 -10.63
N TYR A 263 -7.29 -24.34 -10.77
CA TYR A 263 -7.65 -25.36 -11.77
C TYR A 263 -7.42 -24.89 -13.20
N ILE A 264 -7.79 -23.64 -13.52
CA ILE A 264 -7.55 -23.02 -14.83
C ILE A 264 -6.05 -22.99 -15.12
N LEU A 265 -5.25 -22.38 -14.25
CA LEU A 265 -3.81 -22.20 -14.43
C LEU A 265 -3.09 -23.53 -14.65
N ASN A 266 -3.44 -24.56 -13.88
CA ASN A 266 -2.82 -25.89 -13.98
C ASN A 266 -3.24 -26.66 -15.24
N SER A 267 -4.33 -26.24 -15.88
CA SER A 267 -4.89 -26.92 -17.06
C SER A 267 -4.71 -26.11 -18.35
N LEU A 268 -4.08 -24.93 -18.29
CA LEU A 268 -3.91 -24.07 -19.46
C LEU A 268 -2.97 -24.73 -20.49
N PRO A 269 -3.47 -25.04 -21.71
CA PRO A 269 -2.65 -25.67 -22.74
C PRO A 269 -1.71 -24.68 -23.43
N VAL A 270 -1.97 -23.37 -23.27
CA VAL A 270 -1.27 -22.27 -23.92
C VAL A 270 -0.88 -21.21 -22.91
N LYS A 271 0.17 -20.45 -23.23
CA LYS A 271 0.69 -19.35 -22.38
C LYS A 271 0.30 -17.96 -22.87
N GLN A 272 -0.32 -17.85 -24.04
CA GLN A 272 -0.77 -16.60 -24.65
C GLN A 272 -1.97 -16.88 -25.55
N GLY A 273 -2.74 -15.84 -25.87
CA GLY A 273 -3.89 -15.93 -26.77
C GLY A 273 -4.97 -14.92 -26.38
N THR A 274 -6.19 -15.18 -26.83
CA THR A 274 -7.35 -14.34 -26.55
C THR A 274 -8.34 -15.09 -25.65
N VAL A 275 -8.85 -14.42 -24.62
CA VAL A 275 -9.82 -14.96 -23.66
C VAL A 275 -11.12 -14.15 -23.70
N LEU A 276 -12.25 -14.86 -23.80
CA LEU A 276 -13.57 -14.29 -23.59
C LEU A 276 -14.09 -14.75 -22.22
N ASP A 277 -14.18 -13.84 -21.27
CA ASP A 277 -14.67 -14.08 -19.91
C ASP A 277 -16.16 -13.76 -19.82
N ILE A 278 -17.00 -14.79 -19.71
CA ILE A 278 -18.46 -14.68 -19.74
C ILE A 278 -18.99 -14.68 -18.31
N GLY A 279 -19.72 -13.61 -17.92
CA GLY A 279 -20.05 -13.38 -16.52
C GLY A 279 -18.80 -12.94 -15.76
N ALA A 280 -18.06 -12.00 -16.37
CA ALA A 280 -16.78 -11.53 -15.88
C ALA A 280 -16.91 -10.86 -14.50
N TYR A 281 -18.11 -10.45 -14.09
CA TYR A 281 -18.40 -9.88 -12.80
C TYR A 281 -17.52 -8.65 -12.52
N PHE A 282 -16.52 -8.74 -11.65
CA PHE A 282 -15.55 -7.65 -11.39
C PHE A 282 -14.19 -7.85 -12.07
N GLY A 283 -14.11 -8.76 -13.04
CA GLY A 283 -12.97 -8.91 -13.93
C GLY A 283 -11.83 -9.75 -13.38
N TYR A 284 -12.04 -10.50 -12.29
CA TYR A 284 -10.98 -11.25 -11.60
C TYR A 284 -10.18 -12.13 -12.57
N PHE A 285 -10.85 -12.94 -13.39
CA PHE A 285 -10.13 -13.81 -14.33
C PHE A 285 -9.45 -13.02 -15.44
N CYS A 286 -10.09 -11.96 -15.96
CA CYS A 286 -9.45 -11.07 -16.93
C CYS A 286 -8.13 -10.52 -16.40
N HIS A 287 -8.08 -9.97 -15.18
CA HIS A 287 -6.83 -9.48 -14.59
C HIS A 287 -5.74 -10.57 -14.56
N ARG A 288 -6.10 -11.77 -14.12
CA ARG A 288 -5.16 -12.89 -13.98
C ARG A 288 -4.64 -13.39 -15.32
N PHE A 289 -5.48 -13.39 -16.34
CA PHE A 289 -5.10 -13.74 -17.70
C PHE A 289 -4.24 -12.66 -18.36
N GLU A 290 -4.51 -11.38 -18.11
CA GLU A 290 -3.64 -10.29 -18.57
C GLU A 290 -2.23 -10.35 -17.96
N ASP A 291 -2.13 -10.70 -16.67
CA ASP A 291 -0.84 -10.92 -16.00
C ASP A 291 -0.02 -12.05 -16.66
N LEU A 292 -0.70 -13.02 -17.29
CA LEU A 292 -0.07 -14.09 -18.08
C LEU A 292 0.20 -13.70 -19.54
N GLY A 293 -0.23 -12.52 -19.99
CA GLY A 293 -0.03 -12.02 -21.36
C GLY A 293 -1.15 -12.36 -22.35
N PHE A 294 -2.36 -12.69 -21.88
CA PHE A 294 -3.52 -12.86 -22.76
C PHE A 294 -4.24 -11.54 -23.04
N GLU A 295 -4.82 -11.44 -24.23
CA GLU A 295 -5.79 -10.39 -24.57
C GLU A 295 -7.17 -10.80 -24.04
N CYS A 296 -7.78 -9.99 -23.18
CA CYS A 296 -9.00 -10.37 -22.49
C CYS A 296 -10.20 -9.50 -22.90
N TYR A 297 -11.36 -10.15 -23.02
CA TYR A 297 -12.65 -9.52 -23.27
C TYR A 297 -13.62 -9.95 -22.17
N ALA A 298 -14.01 -9.00 -21.34
CA ALA A 298 -14.92 -9.21 -20.22
C ALA A 298 -16.36 -8.95 -20.67
N VAL A 299 -17.26 -9.91 -20.46
CA VAL A 299 -18.68 -9.78 -20.77
C VAL A 299 -19.50 -9.85 -19.50
N GLU A 300 -20.25 -8.78 -19.22
CA GLU A 300 -21.17 -8.71 -18.10
C GLU A 300 -22.53 -8.20 -18.57
N PHE A 301 -23.61 -8.84 -18.09
CA PHE A 301 -24.98 -8.45 -18.45
C PHE A 301 -25.67 -7.68 -17.33
N ASP A 302 -25.32 -7.93 -16.06
CA ASP A 302 -25.88 -7.18 -14.96
C ASP A 302 -25.34 -5.76 -15.02
N ARG A 303 -26.25 -4.79 -15.11
CA ARG A 303 -25.87 -3.39 -15.30
C ARG A 303 -25.08 -2.81 -14.13
N ASN A 304 -25.31 -3.29 -12.90
CA ASN A 304 -24.57 -2.79 -11.74
C ASN A 304 -23.16 -3.37 -11.72
N ASP A 305 -23.03 -4.67 -11.98
CA ASP A 305 -21.73 -5.34 -12.02
C ASP A 305 -20.89 -4.80 -13.19
N PHE A 306 -21.51 -4.59 -14.36
CA PHE A 306 -20.86 -3.95 -15.52
C PHE A 306 -20.34 -2.55 -15.20
N GLN A 307 -21.11 -1.72 -14.49
CA GLN A 307 -20.68 -0.36 -14.14
C GLN A 307 -19.45 -0.38 -13.24
N ILE A 308 -19.41 -1.27 -12.24
CA ILE A 308 -18.26 -1.40 -11.34
C ILE A 308 -17.07 -2.02 -12.06
N LEU A 309 -17.30 -3.04 -12.89
CA LEU A 309 -16.26 -3.62 -13.74
C LEU A 309 -15.59 -2.56 -14.60
N LYS A 310 -16.39 -1.71 -15.25
CA LYS A 310 -15.90 -0.62 -16.08
C LYS A 310 -15.14 0.42 -15.25
N GLU A 311 -15.71 0.88 -14.13
CA GLU A 311 -15.05 1.84 -13.24
C GLU A 311 -13.73 1.29 -12.70
N TYR A 312 -13.72 0.04 -12.23
CA TYR A 312 -12.53 -0.63 -11.73
C TYR A 312 -11.48 -0.79 -12.83
N ASN A 313 -11.91 -1.15 -14.04
CA ASN A 313 -11.04 -1.30 -15.20
C ASN A 313 -10.38 0.03 -15.60
N ASP A 314 -11.18 1.10 -15.66
CA ASP A 314 -10.74 2.45 -16.03
C ASP A 314 -9.75 3.02 -14.98
N ILE A 315 -10.06 2.82 -13.69
CA ILE A 315 -9.21 3.27 -12.57
C ILE A 315 -7.86 2.57 -12.59
N MET A 316 -7.86 1.24 -12.67
CA MET A 316 -6.64 0.42 -12.67
C MET A 316 -5.87 0.52 -14.00
N LYS A 317 -6.50 1.06 -15.05
CA LYS A 317 -5.96 1.11 -16.42
C LYS A 317 -5.57 -0.28 -16.95
N ASN A 318 -6.38 -1.30 -16.70
CA ASN A 318 -6.11 -2.61 -17.32
C ASN A 318 -6.41 -2.56 -18.82
N LYS A 319 -5.96 -3.59 -19.55
CA LYS A 319 -5.99 -3.58 -21.02
C LYS A 319 -7.26 -4.24 -21.57
N PHE A 320 -8.02 -4.93 -20.73
CA PHE A 320 -9.12 -5.77 -21.19
C PHE A 320 -10.32 -4.92 -21.57
N ILE A 321 -11.02 -5.38 -22.60
CA ILE A 321 -12.18 -4.68 -23.13
C ILE A 321 -13.43 -5.19 -22.42
N VAL A 322 -14.29 -4.28 -21.99
CA VAL A 322 -15.53 -4.61 -21.27
C VAL A 322 -16.75 -4.44 -22.19
N TRP A 323 -17.60 -5.46 -22.27
CA TRP A 323 -18.84 -5.46 -23.05
C TRP A 323 -20.07 -5.68 -22.16
N GLU A 324 -21.05 -4.76 -22.25
CA GLU A 324 -22.38 -4.93 -21.64
C GLU A 324 -23.24 -5.78 -22.59
N LYS A 325 -23.23 -7.11 -22.44
CA LYS A 325 -23.98 -7.99 -23.35
C LYS A 325 -24.55 -9.23 -22.64
N ASN A 326 -25.74 -9.63 -23.08
CA ASN A 326 -26.31 -10.94 -22.75
C ASN A 326 -26.07 -11.92 -23.90
N LEU A 327 -25.05 -12.78 -23.77
CA LEU A 327 -24.68 -13.73 -24.82
C LEU A 327 -25.74 -14.81 -25.06
N TYR A 328 -26.60 -15.10 -24.08
CA TYR A 328 -27.71 -16.04 -24.24
C TYR A 328 -28.84 -15.50 -25.13
N ARG A 329 -28.85 -14.19 -25.41
CA ARG A 329 -29.81 -13.53 -26.31
C ARG A 329 -29.18 -13.01 -27.61
N ALA A 330 -27.87 -13.19 -27.78
CA ALA A 330 -27.11 -12.64 -28.91
C ALA A 330 -27.37 -13.33 -30.26
N GLY A 331 -28.15 -14.42 -30.30
CA GLY A 331 -28.50 -15.12 -31.53
C GLY A 331 -29.35 -14.32 -32.54
N ASN A 332 -29.89 -13.15 -32.16
CA ASN A 332 -30.73 -12.33 -33.02
C ASN A 332 -30.07 -11.03 -33.52
N GLU A 333 -28.86 -10.68 -33.07
CA GLU A 333 -28.16 -9.46 -33.48
C GLU A 333 -26.73 -9.81 -33.92
N CYS A 334 -26.44 -9.65 -35.21
CA CYS A 334 -25.13 -9.95 -35.79
C CYS A 334 -24.00 -9.19 -35.08
N PHE A 335 -22.96 -9.92 -34.67
CA PHE A 335 -21.69 -9.37 -34.20
C PHE A 335 -20.98 -8.65 -35.36
N SER A 336 -20.94 -7.31 -35.34
CA SER A 336 -19.92 -6.55 -36.06
C SER A 336 -18.95 -5.96 -35.03
N PRO A 337 -17.66 -6.35 -35.05
CA PRO A 337 -16.64 -5.74 -34.19
C PRO A 337 -16.08 -4.43 -34.76
N PHE A 338 -16.62 -3.90 -35.85
CA PHE A 338 -16.16 -2.64 -36.46
C PHE A 338 -17.34 -1.73 -36.78
N SER A 339 -17.61 -0.80 -35.88
CA SER A 339 -18.27 0.46 -36.24
C SER A 339 -17.56 1.59 -35.51
N GLU A 340 -16.32 1.85 -35.91
CA GLU A 340 -15.67 3.14 -35.66
C GLU A 340 -16.38 4.24 -36.45
N ASP A 341 -16.44 5.40 -35.80
CA ASP A 341 -16.88 6.69 -36.27
C ASP A 341 -16.51 7.02 -37.72
N LYS A 342 -17.52 6.96 -38.60
CA LYS A 342 -17.56 7.77 -39.83
C LYS A 342 -18.94 8.36 -40.06
N LYS A 343 -19.25 9.44 -39.34
CA LYS A 343 -20.18 10.48 -39.80
C LYS A 343 -19.52 11.85 -39.56
N GLN A 344 -18.84 12.39 -40.56
CA GLN A 344 -19.38 13.23 -41.65
C GLN A 344 -19.24 14.71 -41.33
N SER A 345 -18.09 15.27 -41.72
CA SER A 345 -18.01 16.64 -42.21
C SER A 345 -18.55 16.68 -43.65
N ARG A 346 -19.67 17.37 -43.84
CA ARG A 346 -20.02 18.02 -45.11
C ARG A 346 -20.66 19.36 -44.80
#